data_AF-A0A949FLC8-F1
#
_entry.id   AF-A0A949FLC8-F1
#
_cell.length_a   1.000
_cell.length_b   1.000
_cell.length_c   1.000
_cell.angle_alpha   90.00
_cell.angle_beta   90.00
_cell.angle_gamma   90.00
#
_symmetry.space_group_name_H-M   'P 1'
#
loop_
_entity.id
_entity.type
_entity.pdbx_description
1 polymer ?
#
loop_
_entity_poly.entity_id
_entity_poly.type
_entity_poly.pdbx_seq_one_letter_code
_entity_poly.pdbx_strand_id
1 'polypeptide(L)'
;MALIEGLINLFASLMVAGSKTFNQGKIQYSVHTPYQFLDLHCHELLPDWTLPMSSLLIILQNSPVCLTDPITPEYYKPTLRTQFLEIGLAIAHLLKLQRYQVDLFDPATGLPLLSGRGSLRLDDVTVVRSCLGYPTIQFGQCRLIEHPQWQYAVYPSVLVSSAPVDVLQITTEAILSEK
;
A
#
# COMPACT_ATOMS: atom_id res chain seq x y z
N MET A 1 4.46 -12.18 31.16
CA MET A 1 4.59 -11.00 30.28
C MET A 1 4.62 -11.38 28.80
N ALA A 2 5.51 -12.27 28.35
CA ALA A 2 5.58 -12.68 26.93
C ALA A 2 4.29 -13.30 26.33
N LEU A 3 3.49 -14.02 27.12
CA LEU A 3 2.20 -14.59 26.67
C LEU A 3 1.13 -13.52 26.40
N ILE A 4 1.17 -12.41 27.15
CA ILE A 4 0.21 -11.30 27.00
C ILE A 4 0.61 -10.45 25.79
N GLU A 5 1.90 -10.18 25.60
CA GLU A 5 2.42 -9.52 24.39
C GLU A 5 2.15 -10.35 23.13
N GLY A 6 2.32 -11.68 23.21
CA GLY A 6 1.98 -12.59 22.12
C GLY A 6 0.48 -12.60 21.78
N LEU A 7 -0.40 -12.55 22.80
CA LEU A 7 -1.84 -12.43 22.58
C LEU A 7 -2.22 -11.05 22.02
N ILE A 8 -1.64 -9.97 22.52
CA ILE A 8 -1.92 -8.60 22.04
C ILE A 8 -1.47 -8.45 20.58
N ASN A 9 -0.31 -9.00 20.20
CA ASN A 9 0.14 -9.00 18.81
C ASN A 9 -0.76 -9.87 17.91
N LEU A 10 -1.25 -11.01 18.41
CA LEU A 10 -2.20 -11.84 17.70
C LEU A 10 -3.55 -11.13 17.51
N PHE A 11 -4.04 -10.43 18.54
CA PHE A 11 -5.27 -9.64 18.47
C PHE A 11 -5.12 -8.39 17.59
N ALA A 12 -3.98 -7.69 17.63
CA ALA A 12 -3.71 -6.56 16.73
C ALA A 12 -3.61 -7.00 15.26
N SER A 13 -3.03 -8.18 14.99
CA SER A 13 -3.03 -8.81 13.67
C SER A 13 -4.43 -9.23 13.20
N LEU A 14 -5.39 -9.43 14.10
CA LEU A 14 -6.78 -9.81 13.79
C LEU A 14 -7.70 -8.61 13.51
N MET A 15 -7.26 -7.36 13.75
CA MET A 15 -8.17 -6.21 13.78
C MET A 15 -8.34 -5.44 12.45
N VAL A 16 -7.86 -5.98 11.32
CA VAL A 16 -8.40 -5.61 10.01
C VAL A 16 -8.57 -6.87 9.17
N ALA A 17 -9.82 -7.25 8.93
CA ALA A 17 -10.14 -8.39 8.07
C ALA A 17 -9.37 -8.29 6.74
N GLY A 18 -8.54 -9.29 6.43
CA GLY A 18 -7.80 -9.36 5.16
C GLY A 18 -6.36 -8.79 5.15
N SER A 19 -5.83 -8.29 6.27
CA SER A 19 -4.41 -7.89 6.36
C SER A 19 -3.50 -9.05 6.76
N LYS A 20 -2.31 -9.14 6.15
CA LYS A 20 -1.25 -10.11 6.49
C LYS A 20 0.09 -9.41 6.73
N THR A 21 0.90 -9.94 7.64
CA THR A 21 2.21 -9.37 8.02
C THR A 21 3.38 -10.25 7.57
N PHE A 22 4.46 -9.63 7.09
CA PHE A 22 5.66 -10.26 6.52
C PHE A 22 6.94 -9.61 7.08
N ASN A 23 8.09 -10.26 6.82
CA ASN A 23 9.42 -9.78 7.21
C ASN A 23 9.50 -9.45 8.71
N GLN A 24 9.24 -10.45 9.57
CA GLN A 24 9.21 -10.29 11.03
C GLN A 24 8.27 -9.17 11.52
N GLY A 25 7.19 -8.89 10.77
CA GLY A 25 6.24 -7.84 11.11
C GLY A 25 6.72 -6.43 10.74
N LYS A 26 7.64 -6.29 9.77
CA LYS A 26 8.05 -4.98 9.22
C LYS A 26 7.23 -4.55 8.01
N ILE A 27 6.56 -5.49 7.35
CA ILE A 27 5.66 -5.21 6.23
C ILE A 27 4.29 -5.77 6.58
N GLN A 28 3.24 -5.00 6.32
CA GLN A 28 1.86 -5.45 6.34
C GLN A 28 1.27 -5.15 4.98
N TYR A 29 0.50 -6.08 4.42
CA TYR A 29 -0.25 -5.80 3.21
C TYR A 29 -1.70 -6.24 3.34
N SER A 30 -2.53 -5.70 2.46
CA SER A 30 -3.91 -6.15 2.25
C SER A 30 -4.34 -5.90 0.81
N VAL A 31 -5.24 -6.74 0.30
CA VAL A 31 -5.79 -6.62 -1.06
C VAL A 31 -7.28 -6.39 -0.98
N HIS A 32 -7.77 -5.43 -1.77
CA HIS A 32 -9.16 -4.97 -1.72
C HIS A 32 -9.74 -4.83 -3.13
N THR A 33 -11.06 -4.87 -3.23
CA THR A 33 -11.76 -4.28 -4.37
C THR A 33 -11.63 -2.75 -4.30
N PRO A 34 -11.53 -2.04 -5.43
CA PRO A 34 -11.55 -0.58 -5.43
C PRO A 34 -12.82 -0.04 -4.76
N TYR A 35 -12.66 1.05 -4.01
CA TYR A 35 -13.80 1.79 -3.49
C TYR A 35 -14.29 2.78 -4.54
N GLN A 36 -15.55 3.20 -4.43
CA GLN A 36 -16.30 3.94 -5.46
C GLN A 36 -15.52 5.09 -6.12
N PHE A 37 -14.70 5.83 -5.36
CA PHE A 37 -13.90 6.94 -5.92
C PHE A 37 -12.89 6.46 -6.98
N LEU A 38 -12.18 5.35 -6.73
CA LEU A 38 -11.18 4.85 -7.68
C LEU A 38 -11.82 4.34 -8.96
N ASP A 39 -13.01 3.74 -8.85
CA ASP A 39 -13.78 3.31 -10.03
C ASP A 39 -14.24 4.51 -10.85
N LEU A 40 -14.80 5.53 -10.20
CA LEU A 40 -15.30 6.74 -10.88
C LEU A 40 -14.17 7.55 -11.54
N HIS A 41 -12.99 7.59 -10.92
CA HIS A 41 -11.86 8.40 -11.38
C HIS A 41 -10.75 7.58 -12.05
N CYS A 42 -11.01 6.33 -12.44
CA CYS A 42 -10.00 5.44 -13.02
C CYS A 42 -9.31 6.07 -14.24
N HIS A 43 -10.07 6.67 -15.16
CA HIS A 43 -9.51 7.32 -16.36
C HIS A 43 -8.71 8.60 -16.04
N GLU A 44 -9.08 9.32 -14.96
CA GLU A 44 -8.33 10.50 -14.52
C GLU A 44 -7.02 10.13 -13.82
N LEU A 45 -6.93 8.94 -13.25
CA LEU A 45 -5.70 8.39 -12.68
C LEU A 45 -4.82 7.71 -13.75
N LEU A 46 -5.45 6.93 -14.63
CA LEU A 46 -4.83 5.96 -15.53
C LEU A 46 -5.46 6.03 -16.94
N PRO A 47 -5.16 7.08 -17.73
CA PRO A 47 -5.82 7.34 -19.02
C PRO A 47 -5.53 6.25 -20.08
N ASP A 48 -4.45 5.50 -19.94
CA ASP A 48 -4.06 4.45 -20.88
C ASP A 48 -4.68 3.08 -20.56
N TRP A 49 -5.40 2.96 -19.45
CA TRP A 49 -6.02 1.70 -19.07
C TRP A 49 -7.26 1.41 -19.90
N THR A 50 -7.37 0.16 -20.35
CA THR A 50 -8.48 -0.33 -21.16
C THR A 50 -9.29 -1.40 -20.41
N LEU A 51 -8.72 -1.94 -19.33
CA LEU A 51 -9.37 -2.86 -18.42
C LEU A 51 -9.79 -2.11 -17.14
N PRO A 52 -10.90 -2.49 -16.51
CA PRO A 52 -11.32 -1.88 -15.26
C PRO A 52 -10.33 -2.21 -14.13
N MET A 53 -10.13 -1.26 -13.23
CA MET A 53 -9.49 -1.54 -11.95
C MET A 53 -10.35 -2.55 -11.18
N SER A 54 -9.79 -3.72 -10.87
CA SER A 54 -10.52 -4.83 -10.22
C SER A 54 -9.97 -5.15 -8.84
N SER A 55 -8.74 -4.73 -8.55
CA SER A 55 -8.15 -4.85 -7.23
C SER A 55 -7.12 -3.75 -6.96
N LEU A 56 -6.88 -3.51 -5.67
CA LEU A 56 -5.78 -2.69 -5.17
C LEU A 56 -5.06 -3.43 -4.05
N LEU A 57 -3.75 -3.21 -3.98
CA LEU A 57 -2.85 -3.70 -2.96
C LEU A 57 -2.35 -2.50 -2.14
N ILE A 58 -2.58 -2.55 -0.84
CA ILE A 58 -1.98 -1.63 0.12
C ILE A 58 -0.78 -2.33 0.74
N ILE A 59 0.38 -1.71 0.68
CA ILE A 59 1.58 -2.11 1.43
C ILE A 59 1.88 -1.04 2.48
N LEU A 60 1.98 -1.47 3.73
CA LEU A 60 2.37 -0.66 4.87
C LEU A 60 3.73 -1.15 5.34
N GLN A 61 4.71 -0.24 5.39
CA GLN A 61 6.06 -0.55 5.86
C GLN A 61 6.31 0.14 7.19
N ASN A 62 6.80 -0.62 8.18
CA ASN A 62 7.26 -0.04 9.43
C ASN A 62 8.45 0.88 9.15
N SER A 63 8.31 2.14 9.55
CA SER A 63 9.40 3.10 9.49
C SER A 63 10.26 2.97 10.75
N PRO A 64 11.60 3.03 10.65
CA PRO A 64 12.47 3.04 11.82
C PRO A 64 12.29 4.31 12.68
N VAL A 65 11.60 5.32 12.15
CA VAL A 65 11.32 6.59 12.82
C VAL A 65 9.86 6.98 12.69
N CYS A 66 9.37 7.70 13.69
CA CYS A 66 8.04 8.28 13.65
C CYS A 66 7.96 9.36 12.56
N LEU A 67 6.98 9.26 11.66
CA LEU A 67 6.87 10.22 10.54
C LEU A 67 6.31 11.59 10.95
N THR A 68 5.98 11.77 12.23
CA THR A 68 5.69 13.09 12.84
C THR A 68 6.96 13.85 13.24
N ASP A 69 8.15 13.30 12.98
CA ASP A 69 9.41 14.05 13.07
C ASP A 69 9.56 14.90 11.80
N PRO A 70 9.86 16.21 11.89
CA PRO A 70 9.90 17.08 10.72
C PRO A 70 11.11 16.89 9.80
N ILE A 71 12.17 16.19 10.24
CA ILE A 71 13.46 16.13 9.54
C ILE A 71 13.86 14.69 9.27
N THR A 72 13.87 13.86 10.31
CA THR A 72 14.40 12.49 10.27
C THR A 72 13.74 11.59 9.20
N PRO A 73 12.42 11.68 8.92
CA PRO A 73 11.77 10.87 7.90
C PRO A 73 12.31 11.05 6.48
N GLU A 74 12.79 12.24 6.12
CA GLU A 74 13.31 12.50 4.78
C GLU A 74 14.54 11.63 4.45
N TYR A 75 15.24 11.15 5.48
CA TYR A 75 16.34 10.21 5.32
C TYR A 75 15.86 8.78 5.02
N TYR A 76 14.74 8.35 5.60
CA TYR A 76 14.26 6.96 5.51
C TYR A 76 13.22 6.72 4.42
N LYS A 77 12.45 7.75 4.04
CA LYS A 77 11.46 7.68 2.95
C LYS A 77 12.05 7.14 1.64
N PRO A 78 13.26 7.53 1.19
CA PRO A 78 13.86 6.97 -0.02
C PRO A 78 14.05 5.46 0.04
N THR A 79 14.51 4.92 1.17
CA THR A 79 14.69 3.47 1.35
C THR A 79 13.37 2.72 1.34
N LEU A 80 12.36 3.24 2.06
CA LEU A 80 11.01 2.66 2.10
C LEU A 80 10.35 2.70 0.72
N ARG A 81 10.53 3.80 -0.02
CA ARG A 81 10.08 3.92 -1.42
C ARG A 81 10.76 2.90 -2.31
N THR A 82 12.08 2.77 -2.25
CA THR A 82 12.82 1.78 -3.06
C THR A 82 12.35 0.36 -2.77
N GLN A 83 12.15 0.01 -1.50
CA GLN A 83 11.64 -1.30 -1.10
C GLN A 83 10.24 -1.57 -1.68
N PHE A 84 9.35 -0.58 -1.65
CA PHE A 84 8.04 -0.68 -2.31
C PHE A 84 8.17 -0.89 -3.83
N LEU A 85 9.05 -0.13 -4.49
CA LEU A 85 9.24 -0.25 -5.94
C LEU A 85 9.78 -1.63 -6.33
N GLU A 86 10.73 -2.18 -5.58
CA GLU A 86 11.25 -3.53 -5.85
C GLU A 86 10.14 -4.60 -5.75
N ILE A 87 9.34 -4.56 -4.67
CA ILE A 87 8.23 -5.51 -4.47
C ILE A 87 7.17 -5.32 -5.56
N GLY A 88 6.72 -4.07 -5.78
CA GLY A 88 5.64 -3.77 -6.70
C GLY A 88 6.03 -4.04 -8.15
N LEU A 89 7.29 -3.81 -8.56
CA LEU A 89 7.76 -4.13 -9.91
C LEU A 89 7.81 -5.64 -10.14
N ALA A 90 8.18 -6.43 -9.13
CA ALA A 90 8.15 -7.89 -9.22
C ALA A 90 6.72 -8.42 -9.36
N ILE A 91 5.77 -7.90 -8.56
CA ILE A 91 4.33 -8.21 -8.69
C ILE A 91 3.82 -7.82 -10.07
N ALA A 92 4.13 -6.59 -10.52
CA ALA A 92 3.69 -6.07 -11.80
C ALA A 92 4.20 -6.91 -12.97
N HIS A 93 5.43 -7.43 -12.88
CA HIS A 93 5.99 -8.33 -13.89
C HIS A 93 5.13 -9.59 -14.04
N LEU A 94 4.80 -10.28 -12.93
CA LEU A 94 4.01 -11.51 -12.95
C LEU A 94 2.59 -11.27 -13.48
N LEU A 95 1.93 -10.18 -13.07
CA LEU A 95 0.59 -9.84 -13.55
C LEU A 95 0.58 -9.51 -15.05
N LYS A 96 1.61 -8.82 -15.55
CA LYS A 96 1.74 -8.50 -16.99
C LYS A 96 1.93 -9.76 -17.84
N LEU A 97 2.64 -10.78 -17.35
CA LEU A 97 2.75 -12.08 -18.03
C LEU A 97 1.39 -12.75 -18.21
N GLN A 98 0.47 -12.51 -17.27
CA GLN A 98 -0.93 -12.98 -17.33
C GLN A 98 -1.88 -12.02 -18.05
N ARG A 99 -1.35 -10.99 -18.73
CA ARG A 99 -2.10 -9.98 -19.50
C ARG A 99 -2.96 -9.02 -18.67
N TYR A 100 -2.75 -8.94 -17.36
CA TYR A 100 -3.38 -7.90 -16.54
C TYR A 100 -2.64 -6.57 -16.69
N GLN A 101 -3.40 -5.48 -16.71
CA GLN A 101 -2.92 -4.12 -16.45
C GLN A 101 -2.66 -3.94 -14.95
N VAL A 102 -1.58 -3.23 -14.62
CA VAL A 102 -1.08 -3.00 -13.27
C VAL A 102 -0.27 -1.73 -13.24
N ASP A 103 -0.41 -0.95 -12.18
CA ASP A 103 0.40 0.24 -11.93
C ASP A 103 0.72 0.41 -10.46
N LEU A 104 1.88 1.01 -10.20
CA LEU A 104 2.31 1.43 -8.88
C LEU A 104 2.14 2.95 -8.83
N PHE A 105 1.58 3.46 -7.76
CA PHE A 105 1.60 4.91 -7.52
C PHE A 105 2.83 5.25 -6.70
N ASP A 106 3.61 6.21 -7.18
CA ASP A 106 4.76 6.72 -6.44
C ASP A 106 4.28 7.44 -5.17
N PRO A 107 4.58 6.95 -3.96
CA PRO A 107 4.05 7.57 -2.74
C PRO A 107 4.54 9.00 -2.52
N ALA A 108 5.64 9.41 -3.19
CA ALA A 108 6.14 10.77 -3.11
C ALA A 108 5.36 11.76 -4.00
N THR A 109 4.72 11.28 -5.08
CA THR A 109 4.10 12.17 -6.07
C THR A 109 2.62 11.90 -6.33
N GLY A 110 2.14 10.70 -5.99
CA GLY A 110 0.81 10.20 -6.30
C GLY A 110 0.59 9.91 -7.79
N LEU A 111 1.66 9.85 -8.59
CA LEU A 111 1.58 9.60 -10.03
C LEU A 111 1.79 8.12 -10.35
N PRO A 112 1.14 7.59 -11.41
CA PRO A 112 1.43 6.26 -11.90
C PRO A 112 2.87 6.17 -12.42
N LEU A 113 3.46 4.98 -12.31
CA LEU A 113 4.85 4.71 -12.66
C LEU A 113 4.98 3.90 -13.95
N LEU A 114 3.97 3.11 -14.33
CA LEU A 114 4.03 2.18 -15.44
C LEU A 114 3.22 2.63 -16.67
N SER A 115 2.10 3.33 -16.47
CA SER A 115 1.25 3.90 -17.51
C SER A 115 1.47 5.41 -17.66
N GLY A 116 0.82 6.00 -18.67
CA GLY A 116 0.71 7.44 -18.83
C GLY A 116 0.09 8.10 -17.61
N ARG A 117 0.51 9.35 -17.37
CA ARG A 117 0.07 10.16 -16.24
C ARG A 117 -1.31 10.75 -16.53
N GLY A 118 -2.26 10.47 -15.66
CA GLY A 118 -3.55 11.14 -15.65
C GLY A 118 -3.50 12.56 -15.06
N SER A 119 -4.67 13.21 -15.02
CA SER A 119 -4.87 14.52 -14.42
C SER A 119 -4.98 14.47 -12.89
N LEU A 120 -5.35 13.31 -12.33
CA LEU A 120 -5.51 13.09 -10.90
C LEU A 120 -4.31 12.36 -10.31
N ARG A 121 -3.99 12.68 -9.05
CA ARG A 121 -2.98 11.99 -8.26
C ARG A 121 -3.65 11.11 -7.21
N LEU A 122 -3.10 9.94 -6.97
CA LEU A 122 -3.53 9.08 -5.88
C LEU A 122 -2.96 9.58 -4.55
N ASP A 123 -3.81 9.61 -3.52
CA ASP A 123 -3.39 9.84 -2.14
C ASP A 123 -3.47 8.51 -1.38
N ASP A 124 -2.30 7.89 -1.13
CA ASP A 124 -2.19 6.60 -0.42
C ASP A 124 -2.83 6.65 0.97
N VAL A 125 -2.78 7.79 1.65
CA VAL A 125 -3.39 7.96 2.97
C VAL A 125 -4.91 7.93 2.88
N THR A 126 -5.47 8.52 1.83
CA THR A 126 -6.92 8.43 1.56
C THR A 126 -7.33 7.01 1.19
N VAL A 127 -6.51 6.28 0.42
CA VAL A 127 -6.76 4.86 0.11
C VAL A 127 -6.77 4.02 1.38
N VAL A 128 -5.76 4.16 2.25
CA VAL A 128 -5.68 3.44 3.53
C VAL A 128 -6.88 3.77 4.42
N ARG A 129 -7.25 5.04 4.57
CA ARG A 129 -8.43 5.44 5.35
C ARG A 129 -9.70 4.81 4.78
N SER A 130 -9.86 4.77 3.47
CA SER A 130 -11.08 4.27 2.81
C SER A 130 -11.20 2.75 2.88
N CYS A 131 -10.09 2.01 2.80
CA CYS A 131 -10.11 0.54 2.78
C CYS A 131 -9.94 -0.08 4.18
N LEU A 132 -9.13 0.54 5.05
CA LEU A 132 -8.77 -0.02 6.36
C LEU A 132 -9.36 0.77 7.54
N GLY A 133 -9.94 1.96 7.30
CA GLY A 133 -10.52 2.78 8.36
C GLY A 133 -9.52 3.40 9.33
N TYR A 134 -8.22 3.41 8.99
CA TYR A 134 -7.20 3.94 9.89
C TYR A 134 -7.36 5.45 10.10
N PRO A 135 -7.23 5.95 11.34
CA PRO A 135 -7.24 7.37 11.62
C PRO A 135 -6.14 8.10 10.85
N THR A 136 -6.38 9.38 10.58
CA THR A 136 -5.41 10.22 9.89
C THR A 136 -5.25 11.55 10.58
N ILE A 137 -4.03 12.07 10.62
CA ILE A 137 -3.74 13.41 11.13
C ILE A 137 -3.15 14.29 10.03
N GLN A 138 -3.35 15.60 10.14
CA GLN A 138 -2.62 16.58 9.36
C GLN A 138 -1.29 16.88 10.05
N PHE A 139 -0.18 16.78 9.32
CA PHE A 139 1.16 17.11 9.82
C PHE A 139 1.90 17.94 8.77
N GLY A 140 2.02 19.25 9.03
CA GLY A 140 2.52 20.20 8.05
C GLY A 140 1.65 20.18 6.79
N GLN A 141 2.27 19.96 5.62
CA GLN A 141 1.58 19.84 4.32
C GLN A 141 1.18 18.40 3.97
N CYS A 142 1.52 17.43 4.82
CA CYS A 142 1.24 16.02 4.58
C CYS A 142 0.09 15.53 5.49
N ARG A 143 -0.54 14.44 5.06
CA ARG A 143 -1.40 13.64 5.92
C ARG A 143 -0.65 12.38 6.33
N LEU A 144 -0.86 11.91 7.54
CA LEU A 144 -0.28 10.67 8.06
C LEU A 144 -1.40 9.73 8.50
N ILE A 145 -1.20 8.43 8.34
CA ILE A 145 -2.06 7.40 8.95
C ILE A 145 -1.55 7.05 10.35
N GLU A 146 -2.45 6.64 11.24
CA GLU A 146 -2.11 6.05 12.54
C GLU A 146 -2.28 4.53 12.47
N HIS A 147 -1.17 3.80 12.39
CA HIS A 147 -1.18 2.34 12.40
C HIS A 147 -1.50 1.82 13.81
N PRO A 148 -2.36 0.78 13.97
CA PRO A 148 -2.66 0.22 15.29
C PRO A 148 -1.42 -0.20 16.08
N GLN A 149 -0.41 -0.75 15.40
CA GLN A 149 0.82 -1.24 16.03
C GLN A 149 2.02 -0.29 15.87
N TRP A 150 2.12 0.42 14.76
CA TRP A 150 3.31 1.25 14.45
C TRP A 150 3.05 2.74 14.68
N GLN A 151 1.83 3.10 15.09
CA GLN A 151 1.41 4.49 15.27
C GLN A 151 1.73 5.28 13.99
N TYR A 152 2.43 6.42 14.08
CA TYR A 152 2.84 7.20 12.91
C TYR A 152 4.19 6.77 12.31
N ALA A 153 4.78 5.66 12.77
CA ALA A 153 5.99 5.07 12.19
C ALA A 153 5.63 4.08 11.07
N VAL A 154 4.86 4.53 10.09
CA VAL A 154 4.34 3.71 8.99
C VAL A 154 4.35 4.46 7.67
N TYR A 155 4.82 3.78 6.63
CA TYR A 155 4.88 4.33 5.27
C TYR A 155 3.91 3.55 4.36
N PRO A 156 2.78 4.16 3.96
CA PRO A 156 1.82 3.52 3.06
C PRO A 156 2.27 3.63 1.60
N SER A 157 1.90 2.64 0.80
CA SER A 157 2.12 2.62 -0.65
C SER A 157 1.05 1.78 -1.33
N VAL A 158 0.65 2.16 -2.56
CA VAL A 158 -0.47 1.52 -3.27
C VAL A 158 -0.07 1.06 -4.67
N LEU A 159 -0.48 -0.17 -5.00
CA LEU A 159 -0.48 -0.73 -6.34
C LEU A 159 -1.94 -1.05 -6.72
N VAL A 160 -2.30 -0.86 -7.99
CA VAL A 160 -3.62 -1.20 -8.51
C VAL A 160 -3.50 -2.16 -9.67
N SER A 161 -4.52 -3.00 -9.88
CA SER A 161 -4.55 -3.96 -10.98
C SER A 161 -5.95 -4.17 -11.55
N SER A 162 -5.98 -4.54 -12.82
CA SER A 162 -7.15 -5.16 -13.46
C SER A 162 -7.32 -6.65 -13.12
N ALA A 163 -6.34 -7.25 -12.44
CA ALA A 163 -6.48 -8.59 -11.89
C ALA A 163 -7.53 -8.60 -10.77
N PRO A 164 -8.32 -9.69 -10.62
CA PRO A 164 -9.18 -9.86 -9.46
C PRO A 164 -8.38 -9.98 -8.15
N VAL A 165 -9.06 -9.78 -7.02
CA VAL A 165 -8.45 -9.75 -5.68
C VAL A 165 -7.65 -11.01 -5.36
N ASP A 166 -8.18 -12.18 -5.68
CA ASP A 166 -7.53 -13.47 -5.43
C ASP A 166 -6.22 -13.62 -6.22
N VAL A 167 -6.22 -13.23 -7.49
CA VAL A 167 -5.02 -13.25 -8.35
C VAL A 167 -3.94 -12.29 -7.82
N LEU A 168 -4.32 -11.05 -7.48
CA LEU A 168 -3.37 -10.08 -6.93
C LEU A 168 -2.84 -10.55 -5.56
N GLN A 169 -3.69 -11.14 -4.73
CA GLN A 169 -3.28 -11.69 -3.44
C GLN A 169 -2.29 -12.86 -3.60
N ILE A 170 -2.59 -13.86 -4.44
CA ILE A 170 -1.69 -15.00 -4.69
C ILE A 170 -0.34 -14.51 -5.23
N THR A 171 -0.37 -13.56 -6.17
CA THR A 171 0.86 -12.99 -6.75
C THR A 171 1.69 -12.25 -5.69
N THR A 172 1.03 -11.49 -4.82
CA THR A 172 1.68 -10.77 -3.71
C THR A 172 2.30 -11.74 -2.71
N GLU A 173 1.61 -12.82 -2.37
CA GLU A 173 2.10 -13.87 -1.47
C GLU A 173 3.34 -14.56 -2.03
N ALA A 174 3.34 -14.89 -3.31
CA ALA A 174 4.51 -15.49 -3.97
C ALA A 174 5.74 -14.59 -3.81
N ILE A 175 5.62 -13.30 -4.15
CA ILE A 175 6.75 -12.34 -4.07
C ILE A 175 7.22 -12.07 -2.63
N LEU A 176 6.29 -11.96 -1.68
CA LEU A 176 6.65 -11.68 -0.29
C LEU A 176 7.13 -12.92 0.48
N SER A 177 6.82 -14.13 0.01
CA SER A 177 7.32 -15.38 0.61
C SER A 177 8.76 -15.73 0.23
N GLU A 178 9.25 -15.18 -0.89
CA GLU A 178 10.63 -15.38 -1.36
C GLU A 178 11.66 -14.44 -0.69
N LYS A 179 11.20 -13.50 0.16
CA LYS A 179 12.02 -12.47 0.81
C LYS A 179 11.97 -12.59 2.34
#